data_AF-A0A6V7UIC6-F1
#
_entry.id   AF-A0A6V7UIC6-F1
#
_cell.length_a   1.000
_cell.length_b   1.000
_cell.length_c   1.000
_cell.angle_alpha   90.00
_cell.angle_beta   90.00
_cell.angle_gamma   90.00
#
_symmetry.space_group_name_H-M   'P 1'
#
loop_
_entity.id
_entity.type
_entity.pdbx_description
1 polymer ?
#
loop_
_entity_poly.entity_id
_entity_poly.type
_entity_poly.pdbx_seq_one_letter_code
_entity_poly.pdbx_strand_id
1 'polypeptide(L)'
;MKAKLKREYEFDSDDEHATELMTYEEKRQLSMDINMLTAQKLSTVVDIIEAREKITDFDPEEIEIDFEHLKTVTLRELEAYVKMVQRQDNKVPNPLRTLL
;
A
#
# COMPACT_ATOMS: atom_id res chain seq x y z
N MET A 1 -26.24 7.51 -5.84
CA MET A 1 -25.82 6.51 -4.83
C MET A 1 -24.43 6.04 -5.22
N LYS A 2 -23.37 6.44 -4.51
CA LYS A 2 -22.03 5.91 -4.81
C LYS A 2 -22.00 4.47 -4.30
N ALA A 3 -21.85 3.51 -5.20
CA ALA A 3 -21.64 2.11 -4.82
C ALA A 3 -20.38 2.06 -3.95
N LYS A 4 -20.50 1.57 -2.71
CA LYS A 4 -19.35 1.21 -1.90
C LYS A 4 -18.66 0.06 -2.62
N LEU A 5 -17.54 0.36 -3.28
CA LEU A 5 -16.67 -0.64 -3.88
C LEU A 5 -16.34 -1.66 -2.79
N LYS A 6 -16.70 -2.92 -3.02
CA LYS A 6 -16.35 -4.02 -2.13
C LYS A 6 -14.83 -4.06 -2.14
N ARG A 7 -14.17 -3.70 -1.03
CA ARG A 7 -12.70 -3.76 -0.98
C ARG A 7 -12.32 -5.21 -1.24
N GLU A 8 -11.54 -5.46 -2.28
CA GLU A 8 -10.94 -6.78 -2.56
C GLU A 8 -9.83 -7.13 -1.55
N TYR A 9 -9.63 -6.27 -0.56
CA TYR A 9 -8.60 -6.32 0.45
C TYR A 9 -9.22 -6.02 1.83
N GLU A 10 -8.93 -6.90 2.78
CA GLU A 10 -9.30 -6.75 4.19
C GLU A 10 -8.03 -6.95 5.02
N PHE A 11 -7.80 -6.06 5.98
CA PHE A 11 -6.67 -6.09 6.88
C PHE A 11 -7.17 -6.25 8.31
N ASP A 12 -6.62 -7.25 9.01
CA ASP A 12 -6.89 -7.45 10.42
C ASP A 12 -5.96 -6.56 11.25
N SER A 13 -6.50 -5.45 11.77
CA SER A 13 -5.73 -4.52 12.59
C SER A 13 -5.45 -5.04 14.00
N ASP A 14 -6.10 -6.12 14.41
CA ASP A 14 -5.94 -6.72 15.74
C ASP A 14 -4.86 -7.81 15.74
N ASP A 15 -4.29 -8.14 14.57
CA ASP A 15 -3.16 -9.06 14.42
C ASP A 15 -1.87 -8.50 15.07
N GLU A 16 -1.10 -9.35 15.75
CA GLU A 16 0.14 -8.93 16.44
C GLU A 16 1.14 -8.24 15.47
N HIS A 17 1.23 -8.73 14.23
CA HIS A 17 2.08 -8.15 13.19
C HIS A 17 1.67 -6.73 12.82
N ALA A 18 0.41 -6.33 13.01
CA ALA A 18 -0.06 -4.97 12.76
C ALA A 18 0.56 -3.94 13.72
N THR A 19 1.10 -4.40 14.85
CA THR A 19 1.77 -3.55 15.86
C THR A 19 3.30 -3.59 15.79
N GLU A 20 3.87 -4.47 14.97
CA GLU A 20 5.32 -4.60 14.84
C GLU A 20 5.92 -3.42 14.06
N LEU A 21 6.93 -2.76 14.65
CA LEU A 21 7.66 -1.70 13.98
C LEU A 21 8.36 -2.23 12.72
N MET A 22 8.33 -1.45 11.64
CA MET A 22 9.16 -1.71 10.47
C MET A 22 10.57 -1.19 10.68
N THR A 23 11.55 -2.00 10.31
CA THR A 23 12.94 -1.58 10.14
C THR A 23 13.06 -0.59 8.97
N TYR A 24 14.16 0.16 8.95
CA TYR A 24 14.45 1.07 7.85
C TYR A 24 14.49 0.36 6.48
N GLU A 25 15.07 -0.84 6.43
CA GLU A 25 15.14 -1.61 5.19
C GLU A 25 13.75 -2.07 4.72
N GLU A 26 12.87 -2.47 5.64
CA GLU A 26 11.46 -2.77 5.30
C GLU A 26 10.74 -1.54 4.74
N LYS A 27 10.89 -0.36 5.36
CA LYS A 27 10.31 0.90 4.85
C LYS A 27 10.84 1.23 3.45
N ARG A 28 12.15 1.06 3.23
CA ARG A 28 12.78 1.28 1.93
C ARG A 28 12.23 0.33 0.87
N GLN A 29 12.10 -0.96 1.17
CA GLN A 29 11.52 -1.94 0.25
C GLN A 29 10.06 -1.60 -0.06
N LEU A 30 9.28 -1.22 0.96
CA LEU A 30 7.88 -0.83 0.79
C LEU A 30 7.74 0.38 -0.14
N SER A 31 8.60 1.39 0.01
CA SER A 31 8.66 2.54 -0.90
C SER A 31 8.93 2.13 -2.35
N MET A 32 9.90 1.24 -2.57
CA MET A 32 10.21 0.71 -3.90
C MET A 32 9.03 -0.07 -4.49
N ASP A 33 8.39 -0.92 -3.69
CA ASP A 33 7.29 -1.76 -4.16
C ASP A 33 6.04 -0.93 -4.48
N ILE A 34 5.73 0.10 -3.69
CA ILE A 34 4.64 1.04 -3.96
C ILE A 34 4.89 1.78 -5.27
N ASN A 35 6.12 2.24 -5.52
CA ASN A 35 6.50 2.90 -6.78
C ASN A 35 6.36 1.99 -8.01
N MET A 36 6.27 0.67 -7.84
CA MET A 36 6.04 -0.28 -8.93
C MET A 36 4.56 -0.58 -9.19
N LEU A 37 3.65 -0.04 -8.37
CA LEU A 37 2.21 -0.25 -8.54
C LEU A 37 1.67 0.54 -9.74
N THR A 38 0.60 0.01 -10.34
CA THR A 38 -0.15 0.74 -11.37
C THR A 38 -0.95 1.88 -10.75
N ALA A 39 -1.31 2.89 -11.55
CA ALA A 39 -2.08 4.05 -11.09
C ALA A 39 -3.38 3.65 -10.32
N GLN A 40 -4.08 2.61 -10.79
CA GLN A 40 -5.29 2.11 -10.12
C GLN A 40 -5.00 1.57 -8.71
N LYS A 41 -3.86 0.89 -8.52
CA LYS A 41 -3.47 0.30 -7.24
C LYS A 41 -2.86 1.35 -6.31
N LEU A 42 -2.16 2.35 -6.86
CA LEU A 42 -1.72 3.54 -6.13
C LEU A 42 -2.91 4.28 -5.51
N SER A 43 -4.04 4.41 -6.22
CA SER A 43 -5.26 4.99 -5.63
C SER A 43 -5.70 4.27 -4.36
N THR A 44 -5.51 2.95 -4.27
CA THR A 44 -5.86 2.19 -3.06
C THR A 44 -4.87 2.44 -1.91
N VAL A 45 -3.59 2.68 -2.23
CA VAL A 45 -2.58 3.09 -1.24
C VAL A 45 -2.97 4.43 -0.60
N VAL A 46 -3.46 5.38 -1.39
CA VAL A 46 -3.96 6.67 -0.89
C VAL A 46 -5.16 6.48 0.02
N ASP A 47 -6.15 5.69 -0.41
CA ASP A 47 -7.35 5.40 0.38
C ASP A 47 -7.00 4.81 1.76
N ILE A 48 -5.99 3.94 1.83
CA ILE A 48 -5.47 3.36 3.08
C ILE A 48 -4.90 4.45 4.00
N ILE A 49 -4.04 5.31 3.46
CA ILE A 49 -3.38 6.37 4.22
C ILE A 49 -4.42 7.37 4.74
N GLU A 50 -5.32 7.86 3.89
CA GLU A 50 -6.38 8.78 4.28
C GLU A 50 -7.27 8.20 5.39
N ALA A 51 -7.67 6.93 5.25
CA ALA A 51 -8.55 6.28 6.22
C ALA A 51 -7.91 6.12 7.60
N ARG A 52 -6.59 5.86 7.68
CA ARG A 52 -5.89 5.61 8.95
C ARG A 52 -5.26 6.84 9.57
N GLU A 53 -4.75 7.75 8.75
CA GLU A 53 -4.05 8.94 9.21
C GLU A 53 -4.96 10.16 9.33
N LYS A 54 -6.19 10.09 8.81
CA LYS A 54 -7.14 11.22 8.79
C LYS A 54 -6.54 12.46 8.12
N ILE A 55 -5.66 12.24 7.14
CA ILE A 55 -5.10 13.30 6.31
C ILE A 55 -6.22 13.80 5.40
N THR A 56 -6.45 15.11 5.40
CA THR A 56 -7.58 15.75 4.71
C THR A 56 -7.15 16.81 3.70
N ASP A 57 -5.91 17.32 3.81
CA ASP A 57 -5.29 18.26 2.88
C ASP A 57 -4.08 17.59 2.22
N PHE A 58 -4.34 16.82 1.16
CA PHE A 58 -3.28 16.20 0.37
C PHE A 58 -3.52 16.43 -1.11
N ASP A 59 -2.43 16.68 -1.84
CA ASP A 59 -2.46 16.82 -3.29
C ASP A 59 -2.40 15.41 -3.93
N PRO A 60 -3.47 14.94 -4.61
CA PRO A 60 -3.47 13.63 -5.24
C PRO A 60 -2.54 13.55 -6.47
N GLU A 61 -2.07 14.68 -7.00
CA GLU A 61 -1.14 14.73 -8.15
C GLU A 61 0.33 14.62 -7.72
N GLU A 62 0.70 15.08 -6.53
CA GLU A 62 2.05 15.00 -5.96
C GLU A 62 2.05 14.28 -4.59
N ILE A 63 2.06 12.95 -4.65
CA ILE A 63 1.98 12.13 -3.45
C ILE A 63 3.37 11.89 -2.85
N GLU A 64 3.75 12.67 -1.83
CA GLU A 64 4.92 12.37 -0.99
C GLU A 64 4.50 11.57 0.25
N ILE A 65 4.94 10.31 0.35
CA ILE A 65 4.67 9.45 1.50
C ILE A 65 5.84 9.53 2.47
N ASP A 66 5.61 10.14 3.64
CA ASP A 66 6.58 10.17 4.72
C ASP A 66 6.41 8.98 5.68
N PHE A 67 7.15 7.89 5.42
CA PHE A 67 7.13 6.66 6.21
C PHE A 67 7.61 6.82 7.67
N GLU A 68 8.22 7.95 8.04
CA GLU A 68 8.60 8.23 9.43
C GLU A 68 7.44 8.79 10.25
N HIS A 69 6.46 9.42 9.59
CA HIS A 69 5.30 10.03 10.26
C HIS A 69 4.03 9.18 10.18
N LEU A 70 4.02 8.10 9.39
CA LEU A 70 2.92 7.13 9.37
C LEU A 70 2.90 6.26 10.62
N LYS A 71 1.71 5.90 11.09
CA LYS A 71 1.54 4.92 12.17
C LYS A 71 2.01 3.54 11.71
N THR A 72 2.52 2.77 12.66
CA THR A 72 2.94 1.37 12.44
C THR A 72 1.86 0.51 11.78
N VAL A 73 0.62 0.63 12.24
CA VAL A 73 -0.51 -0.11 11.65
C VAL A 73 -0.79 0.28 10.20
N THR A 74 -0.57 1.54 9.84
CA THR A 74 -0.70 2.02 8.46
C THR A 74 0.38 1.42 7.58
N LEU A 75 1.63 1.46 8.04
CA LEU A 75 2.76 0.84 7.35
C LEU A 75 2.52 -0.66 7.10
N ARG A 76 2.06 -1.39 8.12
CA ARG A 76 1.79 -2.84 8.03
C ARG A 76 0.63 -3.18 7.10
N GLU A 77 -0.42 -2.36 7.04
CA GLU A 77 -1.46 -2.55 6.01
C GLU A 77 -0.94 -2.28 4.61
N LEU A 78 -0.16 -1.21 4.41
CA LEU A 78 0.43 -0.91 3.09
C LEU A 78 1.27 -2.08 2.60
N GLU A 79 2.12 -2.64 3.45
CA GLU A 79 2.90 -3.84 3.14
C GLU A 79 2.02 -5.04 2.80
N ALA A 80 0.98 -5.31 3.61
CA ALA A 80 0.09 -6.44 3.37
C ALA A 80 -0.69 -6.28 2.05
N TYR A 81 -1.13 -5.07 1.72
CA TYR A 81 -1.78 -4.75 0.45
C TYR A 81 -0.82 -4.97 -0.73
N VAL A 82 0.40 -4.43 -0.65
CA VAL A 82 1.43 -4.58 -1.68
C VAL A 82 1.79 -6.05 -1.90
N LYS A 83 1.98 -6.83 -0.82
CA LYS A 83 2.24 -8.28 -0.91
C LYS A 83 1.07 -9.03 -1.55
N MET A 84 -0.17 -8.66 -1.25
CA MET A 84 -1.35 -9.24 -1.91
C MET A 84 -1.33 -8.96 -3.41
N VAL A 85 -1.11 -7.69 -3.79
CA VAL A 85 -1.02 -7.26 -5.19
C VAL A 85 0.07 -8.04 -5.93
N GLN A 86 1.28 -8.13 -5.37
CA GLN A 86 2.39 -8.85 -5.99
C GLN A 86 2.05 -10.33 -6.22
N ARG A 87 1.37 -10.98 -5.26
CA ARG A 87 0.90 -12.36 -5.42
C ARG A 87 -0.15 -12.52 -6.51
N GLN A 88 -0.99 -11.52 -6.74
CA GLN A 88 -1.97 -11.52 -7.83
C GLN A 88 -1.29 -11.28 -9.19
N ASP A 89 -0.35 -10.36 -9.25
CA ASP A 89 0.40 -10.04 -10.47
C ASP A 89 1.31 -11.22 -10.89
N ASN A 90 1.91 -11.93 -9.94
CA ASN A 90 2.76 -13.09 -10.24
C ASN A 90 1.98 -14.31 -10.77
N LYS A 91 0.63 -14.29 -10.73
CA LYS A 91 -0.22 -15.30 -11.39
C LYS A 91 -0.41 -15.02 -12.88
N VAL A 92 -0.05 -13.82 -13.36
CA VAL A 92 -0.02 -13.47 -14.77
C VAL A 92 1.45 -13.23 -15.13
N PRO A 93 2.16 -14.21 -15.71
CA PRO A 93 3.52 -13.98 -16.19
C PRO A 93 3.46 -12.81 -17.17
N ASN A 94 4.04 -11.67 -16.83
CA ASN A 94 4.15 -10.55 -17.76
C ASN A 94 5.29 -10.88 -18.73
N PRO A 95 5.00 -11.23 -20.01
CA PRO A 95 6.03 -11.67 -20.94
C PRO A 95 7.01 -10.55 -21.33
N LEU A 96 6.76 -9.30 -20.93
CA LEU A 96 7.62 -8.16 -21.21
C LEU A 96 8.65 -7.86 -20.12
N ARG A 97 8.64 -8.58 -18.98
CA ARG A 97 9.51 -8.27 -17.83
C ARG A 97 10.81 -9.08 -17.76
N THR A 98 11.10 -9.93 -18.76
CA THR A 98 12.34 -10.71 -18.85
C THR A 98 13.45 -10.03 -19.68
N LEU A 99 13.21 -8.81 -20.16
CA LEU A 99 14.13 -8.09 -21.05
C LEU A 99 14.32 -6.63 -20.62
N LEU A 100 14.80 -6.41 -19.40
CA LEU A 100 15.58 -5.22 -19.03
C LEU A 100 16.63 -5.62 -17.98
#